data_AF-A0A4Q5XYA4-F1
#
_entry.id   AF-A0A4Q5XYA4-F1
#
_cell.length_a   1.000
_cell.length_b   1.000
_cell.length_c   1.000
_cell.angle_alpha   90.00
_cell.angle_beta   90.00
_cell.angle_gamma   90.00
#
_symmetry.space_group_name_H-M   'P 1'
#
loop_
_entity.id
_entity.type
_entity.pdbx_description
1 polymer ?
#
loop_
_entity_poly.entity_id
_entity_poly.type
_entity_poly.pdbx_seq_one_letter_code
_entity_poly.pdbx_strand_id
1 'polypeptide(L)'
;MPQLRYVTPFLRVPDIEIAVTFLTDTLGFKVSIRAGDYAFVCRDEAAFRLVEDEPLTPRGGGRYTSYIDVDDVDALYAELKPKLDLLPVGHVMAPCDQT
;
A
#
# COMPACT_ATOMS: atom_id res chain seq x y z
N MET A 1 1.61 -18.10 -26.69
CA MET A 1 2.00 -16.67 -26.69
C MET A 1 2.20 -16.24 -25.24
N PRO A 2 3.20 -15.41 -24.90
CA PRO A 2 3.37 -14.94 -23.53
C PRO A 2 2.18 -14.07 -23.10
N GLN A 3 1.73 -14.23 -21.84
CA GLN A 3 0.65 -13.45 -21.25
C GLN A 3 1.15 -12.80 -19.95
N LEU A 4 1.03 -11.48 -19.86
CA LEU A 4 1.30 -10.72 -18.63
C LEU A 4 0.07 -10.82 -17.71
N ARG A 5 0.29 -11.01 -16.41
CA ARG A 5 -0.80 -11.19 -15.42
C ARG A 5 -0.88 -10.05 -14.41
N TYR A 6 0.24 -9.70 -13.79
CA TYR A 6 0.27 -8.78 -12.66
C TYR A 6 1.39 -7.75 -12.82
N VAL A 7 1.15 -6.56 -12.27
CA VAL A 7 2.17 -5.53 -12.06
C VAL A 7 2.39 -5.42 -10.55
N THR A 8 3.65 -5.42 -10.13
CA THR A 8 4.02 -5.26 -8.72
C THR A 8 4.91 -4.04 -8.58
N PRO A 9 4.34 -2.87 -8.24
CA PRO A 9 5.10 -1.63 -8.17
C PRO A 9 6.02 -1.61 -6.95
N PHE A 10 7.05 -0.77 -7.03
CA PHE A 10 7.93 -0.45 -5.92
C PHE A 10 7.43 0.81 -5.20
N LEU A 11 7.25 0.72 -3.90
CA LEU A 11 7.05 1.85 -3.00
C LEU A 11 8.38 2.15 -2.32
N ARG A 12 8.91 3.35 -2.54
CA ARG A 12 10.06 3.86 -1.78
C ARG A 12 9.54 4.46 -0.49
N VAL A 13 10.06 3.98 0.63
CA VAL A 13 9.61 4.35 1.97
C VAL A 13 10.78 4.87 2.79
N PRO A 14 10.58 5.87 3.65
CA PRO A 14 11.66 6.40 4.48
C PRO A 14 12.05 5.47 5.64
N ASP A 15 11.16 4.56 6.02
CA ASP A 15 11.36 3.56 7.07
C ASP A 15 10.57 2.30 6.71
N ILE A 16 11.28 1.19 6.51
CA ILE A 16 10.72 -0.08 6.07
C ILE A 16 9.86 -0.73 7.15
N GLU A 17 10.23 -0.60 8.42
CA GLU A 17 9.53 -1.24 9.53
C GLU A 17 8.17 -0.59 9.76
N ILE A 18 8.13 0.75 9.73
CA ILE A 18 6.87 1.50 9.80
C ILE A 18 5.98 1.16 8.61
N ALA A 19 6.54 1.10 7.40
CA ALA A 19 5.77 0.80 6.19
C ALA A 19 5.20 -0.63 6.19
N VAL A 20 6.02 -1.62 6.57
CA VAL A 20 5.58 -3.01 6.70
C VAL A 20 4.48 -3.13 7.74
N THR A 21 4.67 -2.55 8.93
CA THR A 21 3.69 -2.57 10.02
C THR A 21 2.36 -1.96 9.58
N PHE A 22 2.39 -0.83 8.86
CA PHE A 22 1.18 -0.23 8.31
C PHE A 22 0.46 -1.17 7.34
N LEU A 23 1.18 -1.71 6.36
CA LEU A 23 0.60 -2.60 5.35
C LEU A 23 0.04 -3.89 5.98
N THR A 24 0.70 -4.46 6.99
CA THR A 24 0.22 -5.67 7.64
C THR A 24 -0.89 -5.40 8.66
N ASP A 25 -0.63 -4.54 9.64
CA ASP A 25 -1.47 -4.45 10.84
C ASP A 25 -2.66 -3.51 10.65
N THR A 26 -2.58 -2.61 9.65
CA THR A 26 -3.67 -1.68 9.28
C THR A 26 -4.39 -2.15 8.04
N LEU A 27 -3.69 -2.58 6.99
CA LEU A 27 -4.29 -2.91 5.69
C LEU A 27 -4.44 -4.42 5.42
N GLY A 28 -3.99 -5.28 6.34
CA GLY A 28 -4.20 -6.73 6.26
C GLY A 28 -3.32 -7.46 5.23
N PHE A 29 -2.25 -6.83 4.74
CA PHE A 29 -1.25 -7.52 3.91
C PHE A 29 -0.44 -8.51 4.75
N LYS A 30 0.27 -9.40 4.06
CA LYS A 30 1.23 -10.33 4.65
C LYS A 30 2.59 -10.12 4.02
N VAL A 31 3.64 -10.18 4.84
CA VAL A 31 5.02 -10.19 4.36
C VAL A 31 5.34 -11.58 3.82
N SER A 32 5.70 -11.67 2.54
CA SER A 32 6.15 -12.94 1.95
C SER A 32 7.68 -13.01 1.85
N ILE A 33 8.36 -11.87 1.73
CA ILE A 33 9.82 -11.76 1.72
C ILE A 33 10.23 -10.56 2.57
N ARG A 34 11.23 -10.73 3.43
CA ARG A 34 11.87 -9.67 4.21
C ARG A 34 13.38 -9.81 4.12
N ALA A 35 14.08 -8.76 3.74
CA ALA A 35 15.55 -8.72 3.69
C ALA A 35 16.08 -7.29 3.81
N GLY A 36 16.70 -6.94 4.95
CA GLY A 36 17.38 -5.65 5.12
C GLY A 36 16.47 -4.43 4.94
N ASP A 37 16.67 -3.66 3.89
CA ASP A 37 15.89 -2.49 3.47
C ASP A 37 14.69 -2.85 2.58
N TYR A 38 14.47 -4.13 2.28
CA TYR A 38 13.48 -4.60 1.34
C TYR A 38 12.39 -5.47 1.98
N ALA A 39 11.15 -5.30 1.50
CA ALA A 39 10.06 -6.23 1.79
C ALA A 39 9.19 -6.47 0.55
N PHE A 40 8.66 -7.69 0.43
CA PHE A 40 7.54 -7.99 -0.45
C PHE A 40 6.33 -8.26 0.42
N VAL A 41 5.24 -7.54 0.17
CA VAL A 41 3.96 -7.76 0.84
C VAL A 41 2.88 -8.09 -0.17
N CYS A 42 1.94 -8.96 0.20
CA CYS A 42 0.78 -9.29 -0.62
C CYS A 42 -0.50 -9.45 0.20
N ARG A 43 -1.62 -9.17 -0.45
CA ARG A 43 -2.98 -9.43 -0.02
C ARG A 43 -3.76 -9.85 -1.25
N ASP A 44 -4.34 -11.05 -1.21
CA ASP A 44 -5.02 -11.64 -2.37
C ASP A 44 -4.10 -11.64 -3.62
N GLU A 45 -4.53 -11.08 -4.73
CA GLU A 45 -3.70 -10.94 -5.95
C GLU A 45 -2.89 -9.64 -6.00
N ALA A 46 -3.08 -8.72 -5.05
CA ALA A 46 -2.35 -7.46 -4.96
C ALA A 46 -1.04 -7.62 -4.20
N ALA A 47 0.03 -6.98 -4.70
CA ALA A 47 1.34 -7.01 -4.06
C ALA A 47 2.12 -5.72 -4.25
N PHE A 48 2.96 -5.41 -3.27
CA PHE A 48 3.93 -4.32 -3.32
C PHE A 48 5.32 -4.81 -2.98
N ARG A 49 6.32 -4.19 -3.63
CA ARG A 49 7.71 -4.23 -3.20
C ARG A 49 8.02 -2.93 -2.47
N LEU A 50 8.55 -3.04 -1.27
CA LEU A 50 8.97 -1.90 -0.45
C LEU A 50 10.49 -1.85 -0.46
N VAL A 51 11.04 -0.65 -0.64
CA VAL A 51 12.48 -0.39 -0.52
C VAL A 51 12.65 0.83 0.37
N GLU A 52 13.40 0.66 1.46
CA GLU A 52 13.85 1.78 2.27
C GLU A 52 14.84 2.61 1.46
N ASP A 53 14.58 3.90 1.35
CA ASP A 53 15.46 4.79 0.64
C ASP A 53 15.27 6.22 1.14
N GLU A 54 16.33 7.02 1.07
CA GLU A 54 16.23 8.43 1.43
C GLU A 54 15.23 9.14 0.50
N PRO A 55 14.37 10.02 1.05
CA PRO A 55 13.46 10.80 0.22
C PRO A 55 14.26 11.61 -0.80
N LEU A 56 14.14 11.27 -2.08
CA LEU A 56 14.72 12.12 -3.12
C LEU A 56 14.02 13.49 -3.03
N THR A 57 14.80 14.57 -3.01
CA THR A 57 14.26 15.92 -3.25
C THR A 57 13.44 15.89 -4.54
N PRO A 58 12.12 16.06 -4.50
CA PRO A 58 11.31 15.70 -5.65
C PRO A 58 11.45 16.72 -6.78
N ARG A 59 11.58 16.24 -8.01
CA ARG A 59 10.93 16.95 -9.13
C ARG A 59 9.43 16.61 -9.05
N GLY A 60 8.58 17.59 -8.71
CA GLY A 60 7.11 17.44 -8.79
C GLY A 60 6.37 17.01 -7.51
N GLY A 61 6.95 17.18 -6.32
CA GLY A 61 6.20 17.07 -5.04
C GLY A 61 6.15 15.69 -4.36
N GLY A 62 6.84 14.67 -4.90
CA GLY A 62 7.28 13.51 -4.11
C GLY A 62 6.20 12.51 -3.70
N ARG A 63 5.06 12.47 -4.39
CA ARG A 63 3.96 11.55 -4.08
C ARG A 63 3.99 10.37 -5.05
N TYR A 64 4.35 9.18 -4.56
CA TYR A 64 4.01 7.94 -5.24
C TYR A 64 2.58 7.58 -4.88
N THR A 65 1.73 7.41 -5.89
CA THR A 65 0.37 6.91 -5.70
C THR A 65 0.29 5.54 -6.34
N SER A 66 -0.27 4.59 -5.61
CA SER A 66 -0.63 3.28 -6.14
C SER A 66 -2.12 3.07 -5.97
N TYR A 67 -2.74 2.43 -6.96
CA TYR A 67 -4.15 2.08 -6.96
C TYR A 67 -4.24 0.55 -6.97
N ILE A 68 -5.24 0.03 -6.26
CA ILE A 68 -5.61 -1.37 -6.29
C ILE A 68 -7.08 -1.39 -6.67
N ASP A 69 -7.40 -2.09 -7.75
CA ASP A 69 -8.78 -2.38 -8.10
C ASP A 69 -9.31 -3.44 -7.14
N VAL A 70 -10.51 -3.20 -6.59
CA VAL A 70 -11.17 -4.09 -5.64
C VAL A 70 -12.62 -4.29 -6.07
N ASP A 71 -13.15 -5.49 -5.84
CA ASP A 71 -14.51 -5.85 -6.27
C ASP A 71 -15.58 -5.08 -5.48
N ASP A 72 -15.35 -4.84 -4.18
CA ASP A 72 -16.27 -4.14 -3.28
C ASP A 72 -15.50 -3.24 -2.31
N VAL A 73 -15.37 -1.97 -2.68
CA VAL A 73 -14.62 -0.97 -1.90
C VAL A 73 -15.34 -0.60 -0.60
N ASP A 74 -16.68 -0.69 -0.56
CA ASP A 74 -17.47 -0.40 0.64
C ASP A 74 -17.27 -1.49 1.70
N ALA A 75 -17.31 -2.75 1.31
CA ALA A 75 -17.02 -3.88 2.19
C ALA A 75 -15.58 -3.85 2.71
N LEU A 76 -14.61 -3.58 1.82
CA LEU A 76 -13.20 -3.44 2.24
C LEU A 76 -13.02 -2.27 3.21
N TYR A 77 -13.66 -1.13 2.94
CA TYR A 77 -13.61 0.02 3.85
C TYR A 77 -14.22 -0.32 5.22
N ALA A 78 -15.37 -0.99 5.26
CA ALA A 78 -16.01 -1.41 6.51
C ALA A 78 -15.14 -2.39 7.31
N GLU A 79 -14.49 -3.35 6.65
CA GLU A 79 -13.54 -4.28 7.25
C GLU A 79 -12.37 -3.55 7.91
N LEU A 80 -11.74 -2.62 7.18
CA LEU A 80 -10.56 -1.90 7.62
C LEU A 80 -10.87 -0.76 8.60
N LYS A 81 -12.13 -0.30 8.66
CA LYS A 81 -12.56 0.90 9.40
C LYS A 81 -12.06 0.98 10.85
N PRO A 82 -12.11 -0.09 11.68
CA PRO A 82 -11.61 -0.01 13.05
C PRO A 82 -10.12 0.37 13.15
N LYS A 83 -9.31 0.00 12.16
CA LYS A 83 -7.88 0.35 12.09
C LYS A 83 -7.67 1.69 11.41
N LEU A 84 -8.45 1.99 10.36
CA LEU A 84 -8.39 3.26 9.65
C LEU A 84 -8.77 4.45 10.54
N ASP A 85 -9.72 4.27 11.47
CA ASP A 85 -10.14 5.31 12.42
C ASP A 85 -9.03 5.70 13.43
N LEU A 86 -7.94 4.93 13.50
CA LEU A 86 -6.76 5.27 14.32
C LEU A 86 -5.75 6.16 13.59
N LEU A 87 -5.91 6.36 12.28
CA LEU A 87 -5.01 7.18 11.48
C LEU A 87 -5.28 8.67 11.68
N PRO A 88 -4.29 9.55 11.41
CA PRO A 88 -4.49 10.98 11.50
C PRO A 88 -5.64 11.48 10.61
N VAL A 89 -6.35 12.50 11.09
CA VAL A 89 -7.46 13.13 10.36
C VAL A 89 -7.00 13.55 8.95
N GLY A 90 -7.77 13.16 7.93
CA GLY A 90 -7.49 13.48 6.53
C GLY A 90 -6.61 12.46 5.78
N HIS A 91 -6.11 11.41 6.44
CA HIS A 91 -5.35 10.34 5.78
C HIS A 91 -6.23 9.31 5.07
N VAL A 92 -7.53 9.29 5.37
CA VAL A 92 -8.50 8.33 4.82
C VAL A 92 -9.68 9.09 4.27
N MET A 93 -10.05 8.78 3.02
CA MET A 93 -11.30 9.22 2.40
C MET A 93 -12.23 8.01 2.33
N ALA A 94 -13.49 8.19 2.76
CA ALA A 94 -14.50 7.15 2.59
C ALA A 94 -14.77 6.91 1.09
N PRO A 95 -15.21 5.70 0.69
CA PRO A 95 -15.58 5.43 -0.69
C PRO A 95 -16.55 6.49 -1.22
N CYS A 96 -16.33 6.90 -2.47
CA CYS A 96 -17.18 7.87 -3.15
C CYS A 96 -17.18 7.61 -4.65
N ASP A 97 -18.30 7.95 -5.29
CA ASP A 97 -18.39 7.92 -6.75
C ASP A 97 -17.59 9.10 -7.33
N GLN A 98 -16.62 8.79 -8.18
CA GLN A 98 -15.85 9.80 -8.90
C GLN A 98 -16.57 10.12 -10.23
N THR A 99 -17.03 11.36 -10.36
CA THR A 99 -17.69 11.89 -11.58
C THR A 99 -16.74 12.65 -12.48
#